data_AF-A0A3R8L119-F1
#
_entry.id   AF-A0A3R8L119-F1
#
_cell.length_a   1.000
_cell.length_b   1.000
_cell.length_c   1.000
_cell.angle_alpha   90.00
_cell.angle_beta   90.00
_cell.angle_gamma   90.00
#
_symmetry.space_group_name_H-M   'P 1'
#
loop_
_entity.id
_entity.type
_entity.pdbx_description
1 polymer ?
#
loop_
_entity_poly.entity_id
_entity_poly.type
_entity_poly.pdbx_seq_one_letter_code
_entity_poly.pdbx_strand_id
1 'polypeptide(L)'
;MSKFFDDTMQGLLEAVEIEKRNIPLTEREGMPAPTYYISDNDKELVDKLIELRKKENISQSELAKMTGNTQQAISRLEKKSHSPSLQTFCNILNALGYGITIEKKVMP
;
A
#
# COMPACT_ATOMS: atom_id res chain seq x y z
N MET A 1 8.36 6.49 -19.90
CA MET A 1 8.24 7.88 -19.43
C MET A 1 9.39 8.14 -18.47
N SER A 2 9.86 9.38 -18.28
CA SER A 2 10.90 9.63 -17.29
C SER A 2 10.29 9.61 -15.89
N LYS A 3 11.03 9.10 -14.90
CA LYS A 3 10.59 9.05 -13.50
C LYS A 3 10.09 10.41 -12.99
N PHE A 4 10.72 11.50 -13.45
CA PHE A 4 10.33 12.86 -13.11
C PHE A 4 8.91 13.20 -13.57
N PHE A 5 8.50 12.76 -14.77
CA PHE A 5 7.15 13.00 -15.27
C PHE A 5 6.11 12.22 -14.46
N ASP A 6 6.40 10.97 -14.11
CA ASP A 6 5.50 10.14 -13.32
C ASP A 6 5.33 10.71 -11.89
N ASP A 7 6.43 11.09 -11.24
CA ASP A 7 6.42 11.71 -9.91
C ASP A 7 5.69 13.07 -9.91
N THR A 8 5.85 13.86 -10.97
CA THR A 8 5.17 15.16 -11.12
C THR A 8 3.67 14.99 -11.35
N MET A 9 3.27 14.04 -12.21
CA MET A 9 1.86 13.74 -12.49
C MET A 9 1.16 13.25 -11.22
N GLN A 10 1.82 12.38 -10.47
CA GLN A 10 1.34 11.87 -9.19
C GLN A 10 1.13 13.01 -8.19
N GLY A 11 2.11 13.90 -8.02
CA GLY A 11 2.00 15.04 -7.12
C GLY A 11 0.88 16.02 -7.51
N LEU A 12 0.66 16.25 -8.80
CA LEU A 12 -0.45 17.09 -9.29
C LEU A 12 -1.82 16.46 -9.01
N LEU A 13 -1.97 15.15 -9.22
CA LEU A 13 -3.21 14.42 -8.91
C LEU A 13 -3.52 14.45 -7.42
N GLU A 14 -2.51 14.26 -6.56
CA GLU A 14 -2.67 14.33 -5.11
C GLU A 14 -3.10 15.73 -4.64
N ALA A 15 -2.51 16.79 -5.19
CA ALA A 15 -2.89 18.18 -4.88
C ALA A 15 -4.36 18.47 -5.25
N VAL A 16 -4.81 17.98 -6.40
CA VAL A 16 -6.20 18.14 -6.87
C VAL A 16 -7.19 17.42 -5.94
N GLU A 17 -6.85 16.23 -5.45
CA GLU A 17 -7.73 15.48 -4.55
C GLU A 17 -7.76 16.05 -3.13
N ILE A 18 -6.66 16.67 -2.67
CA ILE A 18 -6.61 17.46 -1.43
C ILE A 18 -7.55 18.67 -1.52
N GLU A 19 -7.49 19.42 -2.62
CA GLU A 19 -8.35 20.60 -2.84
C GLU A 19 -9.85 20.22 -2.82
N LYS A 20 -10.19 19.06 -3.38
CA LYS A 20 -11.56 18.50 -3.36
C LYS A 20 -12.01 17.96 -2.00
N ARG A 21 -11.14 17.93 -0.98
CA ARG A 21 -11.40 17.32 0.36
C ARG A 21 -11.75 15.82 0.31
N ASN A 22 -11.32 15.11 -0.73
CA ASN A 22 -11.62 13.68 -0.88
C ASN A 22 -10.71 12.77 -0.04
N ILE A 23 -9.61 13.31 0.50
CA ILE A 23 -8.60 12.54 1.23
C ILE A 23 -8.44 13.14 2.65
N PRO A 24 -8.61 12.36 3.72
CA PRO A 24 -8.33 12.83 5.07
C PRO A 24 -6.82 13.05 5.23
N LEU A 25 -6.46 14.28 5.61
CA LEU A 25 -5.09 14.66 5.91
C LEU A 25 -4.82 14.50 7.41
N THR A 26 -3.73 13.84 7.76
CA THR A 26 -3.23 13.76 9.12
C THR A 26 -2.17 14.84 9.34
N GLU A 27 -2.23 15.56 10.45
CA GLU A 27 -1.25 16.59 10.81
C GLU A 27 0.01 15.94 11.43
N ARG A 28 1.18 16.46 11.08
CA ARG A 28 2.43 16.11 11.78
C ARG A 28 2.64 17.06 12.95
N GLU A 29 2.61 16.50 14.16
CA GLU A 29 2.97 17.25 15.37
C GLU A 29 4.46 17.62 15.40
N GLY A 30 4.78 18.78 16.00
CA GLY A 30 6.15 19.23 16.25
C GLY A 30 6.89 19.82 15.05
N MET A 31 6.19 20.09 13.94
CA MET A 31 6.77 20.73 12.76
C MET A 31 6.75 22.27 12.88
N PRO A 32 7.74 22.98 12.32
CA PRO A 32 7.80 24.45 12.37
C PRO A 32 6.70 25.15 11.55
N ALA A 33 5.98 24.40 10.70
CA ALA A 33 4.86 24.87 9.92
C ALA A 33 3.80 23.75 9.80
N PRO A 34 2.50 24.09 9.59
CA PRO A 34 1.43 23.12 9.38
C PRO A 34 1.80 22.17 8.24
N THR A 35 2.11 20.93 8.61
CA THR A 35 2.60 19.91 7.69
C THR A 35 1.62 18.75 7.74
N TYR A 36 0.97 18.49 6.62
CA TYR A 36 -0.04 17.45 6.48
C TYR A 36 0.50 16.30 5.64
N TYR A 37 0.07 15.08 5.95
CA TYR A 37 0.38 13.90 5.17
C TYR A 37 -0.88 13.04 5.02
N ILE A 38 -0.91 12.21 3.99
CA ILE A 38 -1.95 11.22 3.81
C ILE A 38 -1.60 10.03 4.72
N SER A 39 -2.52 9.61 5.59
CA SER A 39 -2.31 8.42 6.43
C SER A 39 -2.04 7.20 5.54
N ASP A 40 -0.89 6.56 5.74
CA ASP A 40 -0.40 5.43 4.93
C ASP A 40 -1.18 4.11 5.17
N ASN A 41 -2.50 4.10 4.96
CA ASN A 41 -3.34 2.90 5.14
C ASN A 41 -2.82 1.71 4.29
N ASP A 42 -2.23 2.00 3.13
CA ASP A 42 -1.59 1.01 2.28
C ASP A 42 -0.44 0.26 2.99
N LYS A 43 0.31 0.96 3.85
CA LYS A 43 1.42 0.34 4.60
C LYS A 43 0.89 -0.63 5.65
N GLU A 44 -0.23 -0.32 6.29
CA GLU A 44 -0.88 -1.21 7.26
C GLU A 44 -1.44 -2.47 6.59
N LEU A 45 -2.00 -2.35 5.38
CA LEU A 45 -2.48 -3.50 4.60
C LEU A 45 -1.32 -4.42 4.18
N VAL A 46 -0.19 -3.84 3.78
CA VAL A 46 1.02 -4.60 3.48
C VAL A 46 1.59 -5.28 4.73
N ASP A 47 1.57 -4.63 5.90
CA ASP A 47 1.98 -5.26 7.16
C ASP A 47 1.13 -6.48 7.49
N LYS A 48 -0.20 -6.36 7.40
CA LYS A 48 -1.11 -7.49 7.59
C LYS A 48 -0.80 -8.63 6.63
N LEU A 49 -0.55 -8.34 5.36
CA LEU A 49 -0.17 -9.35 4.38
C LEU A 49 1.12 -10.08 4.78
N ILE A 50 2.14 -9.36 5.29
CA ILE A 50 3.40 -9.96 5.78
C ILE A 50 3.13 -10.87 6.98
N GLU A 51 2.28 -10.45 7.91
CA GLU A 51 1.91 -11.26 9.08
C GLU A 51 1.20 -12.54 8.67
N LEU A 52 0.22 -12.46 7.75
CA LEU A 52 -0.48 -13.63 7.22
C LEU A 52 0.50 -14.60 6.57
N ARG A 53 1.41 -14.12 5.69
CA ARG A 53 2.44 -14.97 5.09
C ARG A 53 3.27 -15.70 6.14
N LYS A 54 3.73 -14.98 7.17
CA LYS A 54 4.54 -15.55 8.25
C LYS A 54 3.75 -16.57 9.07
N LYS A 55 2.45 -16.31 9.33
CA LYS A 55 1.54 -17.22 10.04
C LYS A 55 1.36 -18.54 9.29
N GLU A 56 1.28 -18.50 7.96
CA GLU A 56 1.24 -19.69 7.11
C GLU A 56 2.62 -20.38 6.95
N ASN A 57 3.68 -19.87 7.60
CA ASN A 57 5.06 -20.35 7.48
C ASN A 57 5.60 -20.35 6.04
N ILE A 58 5.10 -19.47 5.19
CA ILE A 58 5.51 -19.34 3.79
C ILE A 58 6.67 -18.34 3.71
N SER A 59 7.76 -18.68 3.04
CA SER A 59 8.86 -17.75 2.75
C SER A 59 8.54 -16.80 1.58
N GLN A 60 9.32 -15.72 1.43
CA GLN A 60 9.16 -14.80 0.28
C GLN A 60 9.35 -15.49 -1.08
N SER A 61 10.25 -16.49 -1.15
CA SER A 61 10.51 -17.23 -2.38
C SER A 61 9.40 -18.24 -2.69
N GLU A 62 8.78 -18.84 -1.67
CA GLU A 62 7.60 -19.68 -1.83
C GLU A 62 6.39 -18.86 -2.27
N LEU A 63 6.13 -17.72 -1.64
CA LEU A 63 5.06 -16.83 -2.05
C LEU A 63 5.23 -16.34 -3.49
N ALA A 64 6.48 -16.04 -3.87
CA ALA A 64 6.82 -15.68 -5.25
C ALA A 64 6.42 -16.79 -6.24
N LYS A 65 6.77 -18.06 -5.94
CA LYS A 65 6.37 -19.21 -6.76
C LYS A 65 4.85 -19.38 -6.84
N MET A 66 4.15 -19.24 -5.71
CA MET A 66 2.69 -19.39 -5.64
C MET A 66 1.94 -18.34 -6.47
N THR A 67 2.53 -17.15 -6.61
CA THR A 67 1.88 -15.99 -7.25
C THR A 67 2.42 -15.67 -8.64
N GLY A 68 3.36 -16.46 -9.16
CA GLY A 68 4.02 -16.19 -10.44
C GLY A 68 4.92 -14.93 -10.42
N ASN A 69 5.40 -14.53 -9.25
CA ASN A 69 6.28 -13.37 -9.06
C ASN A 69 7.74 -13.79 -8.85
N THR A 70 8.65 -12.81 -8.88
CA THR A 70 10.03 -13.01 -8.42
C THR A 70 10.16 -12.76 -6.92
N GLN A 71 11.10 -13.41 -6.24
CA GLN A 71 11.35 -13.15 -4.82
C GLN A 71 11.71 -11.68 -4.57
N GLN A 72 12.42 -11.04 -5.50
CA GLN A 72 12.79 -9.62 -5.42
C GLN A 72 11.55 -8.72 -5.53
N ALA A 73 10.53 -9.10 -6.32
CA ALA A 73 9.26 -8.38 -6.38
C ALA A 73 8.52 -8.47 -5.04
N ILE A 74 8.44 -9.67 -4.45
CA ILE A 74 7.86 -9.86 -3.11
C ILE A 74 8.64 -9.07 -2.05
N SER A 75 9.98 -9.12 -2.07
CA SER A 75 10.80 -8.37 -1.13
C SER A 75 10.59 -6.85 -1.22
N ARG A 76 10.45 -6.30 -2.44
CA ARG A 76 10.15 -4.86 -2.64
C ARG A 76 8.77 -4.48 -2.14
N LEU A 77 7.77 -5.33 -2.39
CA LEU A 77 6.42 -5.18 -1.86
C LEU A 77 6.46 -5.12 -0.33
N GLU A 78 7.12 -6.08 0.33
CA GLU A 78 7.21 -6.12 1.79
C GLU A 78 8.01 -4.96 2.39
N LYS A 79 8.99 -4.42 1.63
CA LYS A 79 9.72 -3.20 2.02
C LYS A 79 8.91 -1.92 1.84
N LYS A 80 7.70 -2.00 1.29
CA LYS A 80 6.81 -0.86 1.03
C LYS A 80 7.48 0.21 0.16
N SER A 81 8.42 -0.19 -0.69
CA SER A 81 9.13 0.75 -1.58
C SER A 81 8.24 1.22 -2.73
N HIS A 82 7.24 0.40 -3.10
CA HIS A 82 6.17 0.71 -4.05
C HIS A 82 4.88 0.04 -3.57
N SER A 83 3.77 0.77 -3.56
CA SER A 83 2.45 0.18 -3.29
C SER A 83 2.11 -0.80 -4.42
N PRO A 84 1.75 -2.07 -4.10
CA PRO A 84 1.27 -3.00 -5.11
C PRO A 84 -0.06 -2.51 -5.69
N SER A 85 -0.35 -2.86 -6.94
CA SER A 85 -1.70 -2.69 -7.47
C SER A 85 -2.69 -3.53 -6.65
N LEU A 86 -3.95 -3.11 -6.57
CA LEU A 86 -5.00 -3.88 -5.90
C LEU A 86 -5.10 -5.31 -6.45
N GLN A 87 -4.92 -5.48 -7.77
CA GLN A 87 -4.89 -6.80 -8.41
C GLN A 87 -3.77 -7.68 -7.85
N THR A 88 -2.55 -7.17 -7.76
CA THR A 88 -1.41 -7.91 -7.20
C THR A 88 -1.64 -8.23 -5.74
N PHE A 89 -2.17 -7.28 -4.96
CA PHE A 89 -2.50 -7.47 -3.56
C PHE A 89 -3.54 -8.61 -3.37
N CYS A 90 -4.64 -8.57 -4.11
CA CYS A 90 -5.67 -9.62 -4.08
C CYS A 90 -5.14 -10.98 -4.55
N ASN A 91 -4.30 -11.03 -5.58
CA ASN A 91 -3.70 -12.28 -6.04
C ASN A 91 -2.82 -12.93 -4.96
N ILE A 92 -2.05 -12.12 -4.23
CA ILE A 92 -1.23 -12.59 -3.11
C ILE A 92 -2.11 -13.10 -1.97
N LEU A 93 -3.15 -12.37 -1.59
CA LEU A 93 -4.11 -12.81 -0.57
C LEU A 93 -4.76 -14.13 -0.94
N ASN A 94 -5.25 -14.26 -2.18
CA ASN A 94 -5.85 -15.48 -2.69
C ASN A 94 -4.88 -16.66 -2.63
N ALA A 95 -3.60 -16.45 -2.99
CA ALA A 95 -2.58 -17.49 -2.89
C ALA A 95 -2.33 -17.94 -1.44
N LEU A 96 -2.48 -17.02 -0.47
CA LEU A 96 -2.39 -17.32 0.95
C LEU A 96 -3.70 -17.89 1.55
N GLY A 97 -4.78 -18.00 0.77
CA GLY A 97 -6.09 -18.47 1.26
C GLY A 97 -6.95 -17.39 1.92
N TYR A 98 -6.65 -16.11 1.70
CA TYR A 98 -7.35 -14.96 2.28
C TYR A 98 -8.04 -14.12 1.19
N GLY A 99 -9.03 -13.32 1.59
CA GLY A 99 -9.70 -12.34 0.74
C GLY A 99 -9.80 -10.97 1.43
N ILE A 100 -10.32 -9.98 0.71
CA ILE A 100 -10.58 -8.64 1.25
C ILE A 100 -12.09 -8.39 1.33
N THR A 101 -12.54 -7.75 2.40
CA THR A 101 -13.93 -7.29 2.58
C THR A 101 -13.96 -5.77 2.66
N ILE A 102 -15.04 -5.17 2.16
CA ILE A 102 -15.30 -3.74 2.27
C ILE A 102 -16.39 -3.54 3.32
N GLU A 103 -16.09 -2.73 4.33
CA GLU A 103 -17.01 -2.40 5.40
C GLU A 103 -17.40 -0.92 5.35
N LYS A 104 -18.62 -0.60 5.80
CA LYS A 104 -19.08 0.78 5.87
C LYS A 104 -18.30 1.51 6.98
N LYS A 105 -17.64 2.61 6.64
CA LYS A 105 -16.98 3.47 7.63
C LYS A 105 -18.03 4.00 8.61
N VAL A 106 -17.93 3.60 9.87
CA VAL A 106 -18.67 4.25 10.96
C VAL A 106 -17.93 5.56 11.22
N MET A 107 -18.51 6.67 10.77
CA MET A 107 -18.01 7.99 11.17
C MET A 107 -18.48 8.27 12.60
N PRO A 108 -17.58 8.62 13.54
CA PRO A 108 -17.97 9.13 14.85
C PRO A 108 -18.67 10.48 14.74
#